data_AF-A0A6L6YPD2-F1
#
_entry.id   AF-A0A6L6YPD2-F1
#
_cell.length_a   1.000
_cell.length_b   1.000
_cell.length_c   1.000
_cell.angle_alpha   90.00
_cell.angle_beta   90.00
_cell.angle_gamma   90.00
#
_symmetry.space_group_name_H-M   'P 1'
#
loop_
_entity.id
_entity.type
_entity.pdbx_description
1 polymer ?
#
loop_
_entity_poly.entity_id
_entity_poly.type
_entity_poly.pdbx_seq_one_letter_code
_entity_poly.pdbx_strand_id
1 'polypeptide(L)'
;MTNHFSILNSEERKSRLERAEKPYDFSDNVAALEEEARQTWNDVSDLEASACPNNMAQASITMHPNFSAQADYPEEFLFVMKLTCVGVRQVQCFPRYSTDVESDDGELTVALIVIGKREDFQAIPEKLGKIAKDTLVGLQIQTIESIEAVSIYDKVDVPNDYFGEFFLVGLYQTPGKTVEDSRRDFVMYASGEGFSVHPTFLVVKDGLYYVLIKGERYKLDAIGDYCYTFTVRVPPKNRA
;
A
#
# COMPACT_ATOMS: atom_id res chain seq x y z
N MET A 1 -0.92 16.12 -7.01
CA MET A 1 -0.80 15.64 -8.40
C MET A 1 -1.30 14.21 -8.42
N THR A 2 -2.45 13.96 -9.03
CA THR A 2 -2.90 12.61 -9.38
C THR A 2 -1.94 12.11 -10.44
N ASN A 3 -0.97 11.29 -10.06
CA ASN A 3 -0.20 10.56 -11.04
C ASN A 3 -1.18 9.58 -11.68
N HIS A 4 -1.64 9.88 -12.90
CA HIS A 4 -2.28 8.85 -13.73
C HIS A 4 -1.21 7.77 -13.94
N PHE A 5 -1.35 6.69 -13.19
CA PHE A 5 -0.36 5.62 -13.24
C PHE A 5 -0.48 4.85 -14.54
N SER A 6 -1.65 4.76 -15.18
CA SER A 6 -1.79 4.18 -16.53
C SER A 6 -1.48 5.19 -17.63
N ILE A 7 -0.69 4.78 -18.62
CA ILE A 7 -0.44 5.55 -19.87
C ILE A 7 -1.49 5.30 -20.96
N LEU A 8 -2.36 4.30 -20.77
CA LEU A 8 -3.39 3.87 -21.71
C LEU A 8 -4.78 4.29 -21.24
N ASN A 9 -5.68 4.57 -22.17
CA ASN A 9 -7.10 4.77 -21.88
C ASN A 9 -7.83 3.44 -21.59
N SER A 10 -9.10 3.49 -21.15
CA SER A 10 -9.84 2.29 -20.75
C SER A 10 -10.04 1.27 -21.88
N GLU A 11 -10.30 1.69 -23.12
CA GLU A 11 -10.47 0.79 -24.26
C GLU A 11 -9.15 0.12 -24.66
N GLU A 12 -8.06 0.90 -24.68
CA GLU A 12 -6.71 0.39 -24.98
C GLU A 12 -6.27 -0.66 -23.96
N ARG A 13 -6.54 -0.43 -22.67
CA ARG A 13 -6.26 -1.39 -21.60
C ARG A 13 -7.08 -2.66 -21.75
N LYS A 14 -8.39 -2.52 -21.99
CA LYS A 14 -9.27 -3.67 -22.19
C LYS A 14 -8.77 -4.53 -23.34
N SER A 15 -8.53 -3.92 -24.51
CA SER A 15 -8.02 -4.63 -25.69
C SER A 15 -6.67 -5.31 -25.45
N ARG A 16 -5.74 -4.67 -24.73
CA ARG A 16 -4.46 -5.27 -24.34
C ARG A 16 -4.68 -6.49 -23.46
N LEU A 17 -5.51 -6.36 -22.42
CA LEU A 17 -5.75 -7.42 -21.46
C LEU A 17 -6.51 -8.60 -22.07
N GLU A 18 -7.42 -8.38 -23.01
CA GLU A 18 -8.12 -9.46 -23.75
C GLU A 18 -7.17 -10.31 -24.60
N ARG A 19 -6.09 -9.70 -25.10
CA ARG A 19 -5.06 -10.39 -25.92
C ARG A 19 -3.94 -11.03 -25.12
N ALA A 20 -3.82 -10.68 -23.84
CA ALA A 20 -2.75 -11.16 -22.98
C ALA A 20 -3.10 -12.54 -22.42
N GLU A 21 -2.11 -13.42 -22.35
CA GLU A 21 -2.21 -14.68 -21.61
C GLU A 21 -2.35 -14.38 -20.10
N LYS A 22 -3.42 -14.87 -19.48
CA LYS A 22 -3.72 -14.61 -18.08
C LYS A 22 -3.09 -15.66 -17.17
N PRO A 23 -2.45 -15.26 -16.06
CA PRO A 23 -1.86 -16.21 -15.12
C PRO A 23 -2.93 -17.01 -14.38
N TYR A 24 -4.14 -16.43 -14.23
CA TYR A 24 -5.22 -17.02 -13.46
C TYR A 24 -6.52 -17.10 -14.26
N ASP A 25 -7.30 -18.18 -14.06
CA ASP A 25 -8.71 -18.14 -14.40
C ASP A 25 -9.43 -17.13 -13.49
N PHE A 26 -10.46 -16.49 -14.04
CA PHE A 26 -11.23 -15.47 -13.36
C PHE A 26 -11.89 -15.99 -12.07
N SER A 27 -12.53 -17.15 -12.12
CA SER A 27 -13.28 -17.68 -10.97
C SER A 27 -12.37 -18.11 -9.83
N ASP A 28 -11.26 -18.76 -10.17
CA ASP A 28 -10.23 -19.16 -9.21
C ASP A 28 -9.58 -17.93 -8.56
N ASN A 29 -9.27 -16.89 -9.34
CA ASN A 29 -8.63 -15.70 -8.77
C ASN A 29 -9.58 -14.88 -7.92
N VAL A 30 -10.87 -14.78 -8.28
CA VAL A 30 -11.88 -14.15 -7.43
C VAL A 30 -11.93 -14.85 -6.08
N ALA A 31 -11.99 -16.18 -6.04
CA ALA A 31 -12.07 -16.94 -4.79
C ALA A 31 -10.85 -16.69 -3.88
N ALA A 32 -9.64 -16.64 -4.46
CA ALA A 32 -8.43 -16.37 -3.70
C ALA A 32 -8.38 -14.93 -3.16
N LEU A 33 -8.60 -13.94 -4.03
CA LEU A 33 -8.57 -12.53 -3.64
C LEU A 33 -9.69 -12.17 -2.65
N GLU A 34 -10.84 -12.85 -2.70
CA GLU A 34 -11.88 -12.70 -1.70
C GLU A 34 -11.42 -13.12 -0.29
N GLU A 35 -10.67 -14.21 -0.19
CA GLU A 35 -10.15 -14.70 1.08
C GLU A 35 -9.06 -13.78 1.64
N GLU A 36 -8.13 -13.37 0.78
CA GLU A 36 -7.10 -12.39 1.12
C GLU A 36 -7.70 -11.03 1.52
N ALA A 37 -8.75 -10.58 0.83
CA ALA A 37 -9.46 -9.36 1.21
C ALA A 37 -10.21 -9.50 2.53
N ARG A 38 -10.74 -10.69 2.86
CA ARG A 38 -11.31 -10.97 4.20
C ARG A 38 -10.24 -10.88 5.28
N GLN A 39 -9.07 -11.45 5.05
CA GLN A 39 -7.96 -11.36 5.99
C GLN A 39 -7.47 -9.91 6.15
N THR A 40 -7.28 -9.21 5.03
CA THR A 40 -6.92 -7.79 5.02
C THR A 40 -7.91 -6.95 5.81
N TRP A 41 -9.22 -7.22 5.67
CA TRP A 41 -10.25 -6.56 6.47
C TRP A 41 -10.06 -6.83 7.97
N ASN A 42 -9.85 -8.08 8.37
CA ASN A 42 -9.63 -8.42 9.79
C ASN A 42 -8.45 -7.62 10.35
N ASP A 43 -7.31 -7.64 9.65
CA ASP A 43 -6.09 -6.97 10.09
C ASP A 43 -6.28 -5.45 10.21
N VAL A 44 -6.89 -4.79 9.22
CA VAL A 44 -7.11 -3.33 9.30
C VAL A 44 -8.23 -2.96 10.27
N SER A 45 -9.16 -3.86 10.55
CA SER A 45 -10.24 -3.64 11.51
C SER A 45 -9.74 -3.67 12.96
N ASP A 46 -8.68 -4.45 13.21
CA ASP A 46 -8.03 -4.58 14.52
C ASP A 46 -7.16 -3.37 14.88
N LEU A 47 -6.82 -2.52 13.91
CA LEU A 47 -6.07 -1.27 14.15
C LEU A 47 -6.85 -0.30 15.05
N GLU A 48 -6.11 0.35 15.95
CA GLU A 48 -6.66 1.40 16.81
C GLU A 48 -7.23 2.56 15.98
N ALA A 49 -8.33 3.14 16.46
CA ALA A 49 -9.00 4.23 15.75
C ALA A 49 -8.11 5.49 15.61
N SER A 50 -7.18 5.72 16.53
CA SER A 50 -6.18 6.80 16.46
C SER A 50 -5.23 6.63 15.27
N ALA A 51 -4.81 5.39 14.99
CA ALA A 51 -3.93 5.03 13.87
C ALA A 51 -4.63 5.13 12.50
N CYS A 52 -5.96 5.17 12.50
CA CYS A 52 -6.82 5.24 11.31
C CYS A 52 -7.60 6.57 11.21
N PRO A 53 -6.93 7.72 11.04
CA PRO A 53 -7.60 9.01 10.90
C PRO A 53 -8.63 9.00 9.76
N ASN A 54 -9.82 9.54 10.02
CA ASN A 54 -10.99 9.46 9.11
C ASN A 54 -11.39 8.03 8.73
N ASN A 55 -11.10 7.05 9.60
CA ASN A 55 -11.34 5.63 9.37
C ASN A 55 -10.60 5.08 8.14
N MET A 56 -9.46 5.67 7.78
CA MET A 56 -8.63 5.23 6.66
C MET A 56 -7.65 4.14 7.11
N ALA A 57 -7.37 3.19 6.23
CA ALA A 57 -6.37 2.14 6.41
C ALA A 57 -5.55 1.94 5.13
N GLN A 58 -4.44 1.23 5.28
CA GLN A 58 -3.48 0.97 4.20
C GLN A 58 -3.39 -0.52 3.91
N ALA A 59 -3.28 -0.85 2.63
CA ALA A 59 -3.06 -2.20 2.13
C ALA A 59 -2.05 -2.16 0.96
N SER A 60 -1.58 -3.34 0.56
CA SER A 60 -0.86 -3.59 -0.68
C SER A 60 -1.73 -4.39 -1.64
N ILE A 61 -1.62 -4.05 -2.92
CA ILE A 61 -2.10 -4.86 -4.03
C ILE A 61 -0.88 -5.25 -4.86
N THR A 62 -0.51 -6.51 -4.80
CA THR A 62 0.65 -7.03 -5.55
C THR A 62 0.20 -7.45 -6.93
N MET A 63 0.89 -6.99 -7.97
CA MET A 63 0.64 -7.43 -9.35
C MET A 63 1.38 -8.74 -9.61
N HIS A 64 0.83 -9.59 -10.47
CA HIS A 64 1.58 -10.73 -10.98
C HIS A 64 2.84 -10.24 -11.73
N PRO A 65 4.01 -10.91 -11.64
CA PRO A 65 5.26 -10.48 -12.30
C PRO A 65 5.12 -10.11 -13.78
N ASN A 66 4.39 -10.93 -14.55
CA ASN A 66 4.06 -10.67 -15.97
C ASN A 66 3.20 -9.41 -16.24
N PHE A 67 2.64 -8.78 -15.21
CA PHE A 67 1.75 -7.61 -15.28
C PHE A 67 2.20 -6.46 -14.37
N SER A 68 3.52 -6.30 -14.23
CA SER A 68 4.15 -5.29 -13.36
C SER A 68 4.45 -3.96 -14.06
N ALA A 69 4.14 -3.83 -15.36
CA ALA A 69 4.44 -2.62 -16.12
C ALA A 69 3.41 -1.51 -15.89
N GLN A 70 3.79 -0.27 -16.18
CA GLN A 70 2.92 0.90 -16.06
C GLN A 70 1.59 0.76 -16.84
N ALA A 71 1.61 0.08 -17.98
CA ALA A 71 0.43 -0.16 -18.81
C ALA A 71 -0.53 -1.23 -18.22
N ASP A 72 -0.10 -1.99 -17.22
CA ASP A 72 -0.90 -3.01 -16.53
C ASP A 72 -1.52 -2.47 -15.23
N TYR A 73 -1.30 -1.20 -14.91
CA TYR A 73 -1.83 -0.56 -13.71
C TYR A 73 -3.37 -0.74 -13.61
N PRO A 74 -3.87 -1.33 -12.51
CA PRO A 74 -5.25 -1.80 -12.41
C PRO A 74 -6.21 -0.67 -12.00
N GLU A 75 -6.26 0.42 -12.77
CA GLU A 75 -6.99 1.64 -12.39
C GLU A 75 -8.49 1.41 -12.15
N GLU A 76 -9.15 0.64 -13.02
CA GLU A 76 -10.60 0.40 -12.94
C GLU A 76 -10.92 -0.46 -11.71
N PHE A 77 -10.08 -1.46 -11.41
CA PHE A 77 -10.16 -2.22 -10.17
C PHE A 77 -10.05 -1.31 -8.94
N LEU A 78 -9.01 -0.47 -8.86
CA LEU A 78 -8.82 0.45 -7.73
C LEU A 78 -10.00 1.41 -7.59
N PHE A 79 -10.52 1.93 -8.71
CA PHE A 79 -11.69 2.80 -8.73
C PHE A 79 -12.95 2.10 -8.17
N VAL A 80 -13.27 0.90 -8.65
CA VAL A 80 -14.43 0.12 -8.16
C VAL A 80 -14.28 -0.26 -6.69
N MET A 81 -13.06 -0.58 -6.26
CA MET A 81 -12.77 -0.88 -4.86
C MET A 81 -12.72 0.36 -3.97
N LYS A 82 -12.73 1.57 -4.54
CA LYS A 82 -12.60 2.88 -3.86
C LYS A 82 -11.26 3.04 -3.13
N LEU A 83 -10.20 2.53 -3.74
CA LEU A 83 -8.85 2.57 -3.21
C LEU A 83 -8.03 3.62 -3.95
N THR A 84 -7.25 4.40 -3.20
CA THR A 84 -6.32 5.37 -3.78
C THR A 84 -4.90 4.84 -3.67
N CYS A 85 -4.22 4.63 -4.79
CA CYS A 85 -2.79 4.32 -4.79
C CYS A 85 -1.98 5.56 -4.40
N VAL A 86 -1.18 5.43 -3.35
CA VAL A 86 -0.30 6.49 -2.82
C VAL A 86 1.17 6.23 -3.09
N GLY A 87 1.53 5.01 -3.52
CA GLY A 87 2.89 4.66 -3.90
C GLY A 87 2.99 3.30 -4.55
N VAL A 88 4.15 3.03 -5.14
CA VAL A 88 4.48 1.74 -5.75
C VAL A 88 5.83 1.30 -5.19
N ARG A 89 5.94 0.03 -4.80
CA ARG A 89 7.18 -0.58 -4.33
C ARG A 89 7.54 -1.76 -5.23
N GLN A 90 8.82 -1.97 -5.48
CA GLN A 90 9.30 -3.21 -6.07
C GLN A 90 9.40 -4.26 -4.96
N VAL A 91 8.84 -5.44 -5.21
CA VAL A 91 8.82 -6.56 -4.25
C VAL A 91 9.25 -7.85 -4.96
N GLN A 92 9.78 -8.80 -4.20
CA GLN A 92 9.88 -10.19 -4.64
C GLN A 92 8.62 -10.92 -4.19
N CYS A 93 8.02 -11.70 -5.07
CA CYS A 93 6.88 -12.56 -4.75
C CYS A 93 7.09 -13.95 -5.36
N PHE A 94 6.49 -14.97 -4.75
CA PHE A 94 6.36 -16.29 -5.35
C PHE A 94 4.93 -16.38 -5.90
N PRO A 95 4.70 -16.14 -7.21
CA PRO A 95 3.35 -16.11 -7.74
C PRO A 95 2.69 -17.48 -7.57
N ARG A 96 1.39 -17.50 -7.26
CA ARG A 96 0.62 -18.76 -7.08
C ARG A 96 0.68 -19.65 -8.31
N TYR A 97 0.82 -19.04 -9.48
CA TYR A 97 1.15 -19.74 -10.72
C TYR A 97 2.34 -19.08 -11.39
N SER A 98 3.46 -19.80 -11.51
CA SER A 98 4.61 -19.35 -12.30
C SER A 98 4.70 -20.15 -13.59
N THR A 99 5.09 -19.47 -14.67
CA THR A 99 5.54 -20.12 -15.91
C THR A 99 7.04 -20.37 -15.92
N ASP A 100 7.81 -19.75 -15.01
CA ASP A 100 9.27 -19.75 -14.96
C ASP A 100 9.78 -20.38 -13.65
N VAL A 101 10.09 -21.67 -13.70
CA VAL A 101 10.27 -22.56 -12.53
C VAL A 101 11.68 -22.51 -11.89
N GLU A 102 12.42 -21.40 -11.96
CA GLU A 102 13.87 -21.45 -11.67
C GLU A 102 14.46 -20.46 -10.65
N SER A 103 13.71 -19.57 -9.99
CA SER A 103 14.29 -18.73 -8.92
C SER A 103 13.91 -19.19 -7.51
N ASP A 104 14.93 -19.61 -6.75
CA ASP A 104 14.81 -19.83 -5.29
C ASP A 104 14.49 -18.53 -4.52
N ASP A 105 14.71 -17.37 -5.16
CA ASP A 105 14.57 -16.03 -4.59
C ASP A 105 13.23 -15.33 -4.96
N GLY A 106 12.33 -16.02 -5.67
CA GLY A 106 11.07 -15.47 -6.17
C GLY A 106 11.24 -14.54 -7.37
N GLU A 107 10.14 -13.99 -7.87
CA GLU A 107 10.09 -13.13 -9.04
C GLU A 107 9.87 -11.66 -8.66
N LEU A 108 10.57 -10.76 -9.36
CA LEU A 108 10.43 -9.32 -9.17
C LEU A 108 9.11 -8.82 -9.76
N THR A 109 8.33 -8.11 -8.94
CA THR A 109 7.08 -7.45 -9.36
C THR A 109 6.90 -6.12 -8.61
N VAL A 110 5.72 -5.52 -8.76
CA VAL A 110 5.31 -4.30 -8.08
C VAL A 110 4.16 -4.55 -7.11
N ALA A 111 4.26 -3.96 -5.92
CA ALA A 111 3.17 -3.80 -4.97
C ALA A 111 2.68 -2.35 -4.97
N LEU A 112 1.39 -2.17 -5.21
CA LEU A 112 0.71 -0.89 -5.14
C LEU A 112 0.30 -0.65 -3.70
N ILE A 113 0.79 0.43 -3.09
CA ILE A 113 0.38 0.82 -1.75
C ILE A 113 -0.86 1.68 -1.86
N VAL A 114 -1.95 1.20 -1.29
CA VAL A 114 -3.27 1.81 -1.42
C VAL A 114 -3.82 2.22 -0.07
N ILE A 115 -4.61 3.29 -0.09
CA ILE A 115 -5.34 3.77 1.07
C ILE A 115 -6.82 3.86 0.71
N GLY A 116 -7.66 3.31 1.59
CA GLY A 116 -9.12 3.33 1.49
C GLY A 116 -9.72 3.47 2.87
N LYS A 117 -11.03 3.68 2.95
CA LYS A 117 -11.70 3.56 4.25
C LYS A 117 -11.75 2.10 4.65
N ARG A 118 -11.73 1.83 5.96
CA ARG A 118 -11.92 0.49 6.52
C ARG A 118 -13.20 -0.18 6.00
N GLU A 119 -14.29 0.56 5.89
CA GLU A 119 -15.56 0.08 5.29
C GLU A 119 -15.42 -0.34 3.82
N ASP A 120 -14.51 0.28 3.06
CA ASP A 120 -14.28 -0.09 1.67
C ASP A 120 -13.53 -1.42 1.56
N PHE A 121 -12.56 -1.68 2.46
CA PHE A 121 -11.90 -2.99 2.58
C PHE A 121 -12.87 -4.10 2.96
N GLN A 122 -13.75 -3.84 3.93
CA GLN A 122 -14.82 -4.77 4.34
C GLN A 122 -15.71 -5.18 3.15
N ALA A 123 -15.94 -4.27 2.20
CA ALA A 123 -16.79 -4.50 1.04
C ALA A 123 -16.10 -5.19 -0.13
N ILE A 124 -14.76 -5.31 -0.15
CA ILE A 124 -14.02 -5.89 -1.28
C ILE A 124 -14.49 -7.31 -1.60
N PRO A 125 -14.62 -8.26 -0.65
CA PRO A 125 -15.03 -9.63 -0.97
C PRO A 125 -16.39 -9.68 -1.68
N GLU A 126 -17.38 -8.93 -1.20
CA GLU A 126 -18.71 -8.87 -1.82
C GLU A 126 -18.67 -8.23 -3.22
N LYS A 127 -17.84 -7.20 -3.42
CA LYS A 127 -17.66 -6.56 -4.73
C LYS A 127 -17.01 -7.52 -5.73
N LEU A 128 -16.00 -8.28 -5.32
CA LEU A 128 -15.31 -9.26 -6.17
C LEU A 128 -16.30 -10.28 -6.75
N GLY A 129 -17.14 -10.89 -5.92
CA GLY A 129 -18.15 -11.86 -6.35
C GLY A 129 -19.25 -11.31 -7.28
N LYS A 130 -19.36 -9.99 -7.44
CA LYS A 130 -20.34 -9.34 -8.35
C LYS A 130 -19.75 -8.89 -9.68
N ILE A 131 -18.44 -8.99 -9.86
CA ILE A 131 -17.78 -8.52 -11.09
C ILE A 131 -17.96 -9.57 -12.20
N ALA A 132 -18.27 -9.09 -13.42
CA ALA A 132 -18.34 -9.94 -14.60
C ALA A 132 -16.97 -10.08 -15.27
N LYS A 133 -16.64 -11.30 -15.72
CA LYS A 133 -15.34 -11.69 -16.30
C LYS A 133 -14.90 -10.84 -17.49
N ASP A 134 -15.83 -10.44 -18.36
CA ASP A 134 -15.60 -9.73 -19.63
C ASP A 134 -15.51 -8.19 -19.48
N THR A 135 -15.60 -7.70 -18.25
CA THR A 135 -15.36 -6.28 -17.94
C THR A 135 -13.87 -6.00 -17.82
N LEU A 136 -13.47 -4.73 -17.95
CA LEU A 136 -12.08 -4.32 -17.72
C LEU A 136 -11.60 -4.71 -16.31
N VAL A 137 -12.47 -4.58 -15.30
CA VAL A 137 -12.18 -5.00 -13.92
C VAL A 137 -11.99 -6.51 -13.83
N GLY A 138 -12.85 -7.29 -14.49
CA GLY A 138 -12.73 -8.74 -14.52
C GLY A 138 -11.40 -9.21 -15.10
N LEU A 139 -10.95 -8.55 -16.17
CA LEU A 139 -9.65 -8.81 -16.78
C LEU A 139 -8.46 -8.36 -15.90
N GLN A 140 -8.62 -7.28 -15.13
CA GLN A 140 -7.60 -6.79 -14.19
C GLN A 140 -7.49 -7.68 -12.95
N ILE A 141 -8.60 -8.25 -12.47
CA ILE A 141 -8.61 -9.24 -11.38
C ILE A 141 -7.66 -10.38 -11.72
N GLN A 142 -7.67 -10.89 -12.94
CA GLN A 142 -6.80 -11.99 -13.37
C GLN A 142 -5.31 -11.64 -13.41
N THR A 143 -4.92 -10.39 -13.16
CA THR A 143 -3.51 -9.92 -13.16
C THR A 143 -2.99 -9.57 -11.76
N ILE A 144 -3.87 -9.60 -10.76
CA ILE A 144 -3.52 -9.30 -9.37
C ILE A 144 -3.06 -10.60 -8.70
N GLU A 145 -1.91 -10.52 -8.07
CA GLU A 145 -1.30 -11.61 -7.31
C GLU A 145 -1.89 -11.70 -5.92
N SER A 146 -1.92 -10.60 -5.16
CA SER A 146 -2.45 -10.63 -3.81
C SER A 146 -3.02 -9.28 -3.33
N ILE A 147 -3.88 -9.35 -2.31
CA ILE A 147 -4.36 -8.21 -1.52
C ILE A 147 -3.99 -8.43 -0.06
N GLU A 148 -3.18 -7.56 0.52
CA GLU A 148 -2.63 -7.76 1.86
C GLU A 148 -2.70 -6.48 2.70
N ALA A 149 -2.91 -6.60 4.00
CA ALA A 149 -2.66 -5.48 4.91
C ALA A 149 -1.14 -5.20 4.99
N VAL A 150 -0.75 -3.93 5.05
CA VAL A 150 0.68 -3.58 5.21
C VAL A 150 1.04 -3.64 6.69
N SER A 151 1.88 -4.60 7.06
CA SER A 151 2.26 -4.83 8.45
C SER A 151 3.25 -3.78 8.97
N ILE A 152 3.42 -3.73 10.29
CA ILE A 152 4.47 -2.90 10.92
C ILE A 152 5.87 -3.34 10.48
N TYR A 153 6.08 -4.62 10.20
CA TYR A 153 7.38 -5.16 9.80
C TYR A 153 7.82 -4.66 8.42
N ASP A 154 6.85 -4.32 7.55
CA ASP A 154 7.09 -3.72 6.24
C ASP A 154 7.45 -2.22 6.29
N LYS A 155 7.28 -1.61 7.47
CA LYS A 155 7.42 -0.17 7.67
C LYS A 155 8.57 0.17 8.60
N VAL A 156 8.75 -0.58 9.69
CA VAL A 156 9.71 -0.28 10.75
C VAL A 156 11.04 -0.99 10.48
N ASP A 157 11.99 -0.24 9.93
CA ASP A 157 13.37 -0.66 9.67
C ASP A 157 14.31 0.00 10.70
N VAL A 158 14.19 -0.45 11.96
CA VAL A 158 15.03 0.03 13.07
C VAL A 158 15.67 -1.18 13.76
N PRO A 159 17.01 -1.32 13.70
CA PRO A 159 17.72 -2.41 14.36
C PRO A 159 17.40 -2.50 15.87
N ASN A 160 17.38 -3.73 16.39
CA ASN A 160 17.10 -3.97 17.82
C ASN A 160 18.18 -3.39 18.75
N ASP A 161 19.41 -3.23 18.25
CA ASP A 161 20.55 -2.62 18.94
C ASP A 161 20.68 -1.11 18.67
N TYR A 162 19.66 -0.47 18.08
CA TYR A 162 19.61 0.98 17.96
C TYR A 162 19.10 1.61 19.26
N PHE A 163 20.00 2.32 19.97
CA PHE A 163 19.71 2.98 21.25
C PHE A 163 19.45 4.49 21.13
N GLY A 164 19.29 5.02 19.92
CA GLY A 164 18.96 6.44 19.73
C GLY A 164 17.49 6.75 20.01
N GLU A 165 17.22 8.01 20.33
CA GLU A 165 15.84 8.49 20.57
C GLU A 165 15.20 9.12 19.33
N PHE A 166 15.94 9.26 18.23
CA PHE A 166 15.48 9.93 17.02
C PHE A 166 15.22 8.95 15.89
N PHE A 167 14.09 9.13 15.20
CA PHE A 167 13.67 8.28 14.09
C PHE A 167 13.23 9.13 12.91
N LEU A 168 13.64 8.72 11.72
CA LEU A 168 13.21 9.33 10.47
C LEU A 168 11.98 8.60 9.98
N VAL A 169 10.85 9.30 9.91
CA VAL A 169 9.57 8.74 9.45
C VAL A 169 9.27 9.27 8.07
N GLY A 170 9.10 8.38 7.10
CA GLY A 170 8.54 8.70 5.79
C GLY A 170 7.03 8.50 5.83
N LEU A 171 6.29 9.46 5.26
CA LEU A 171 4.83 9.48 5.26
C LEU A 171 4.33 9.74 3.84
N TYR A 172 3.24 9.06 3.49
CA TYR A 172 2.42 9.41 2.35
C TYR A 172 1.67 10.71 2.64
N GLN A 173 1.58 11.57 1.62
CA GLN A 173 0.67 12.70 1.67
C GLN A 173 -0.77 12.20 1.75
N THR A 174 -1.56 12.72 2.68
CA THR A 174 -2.97 12.36 2.79
C THR A 174 -3.69 12.79 1.51
N PRO A 175 -4.43 11.89 0.83
CA PRO A 175 -5.15 12.23 -0.40
C PRO A 175 -6.04 13.48 -0.21
N GLY A 176 -5.88 14.46 -1.10
CA GLY A 176 -6.64 15.72 -1.08
C GLY A 176 -6.12 16.80 -0.11
N LYS A 177 -5.12 16.53 0.72
CA LYS A 177 -4.50 17.53 1.61
C LYS A 177 -3.18 18.05 1.05
N THR A 178 -2.70 19.18 1.56
CA THR A 178 -1.30 19.62 1.35
C THR A 178 -0.35 18.77 2.20
N VAL A 179 0.96 18.85 1.93
CA VAL A 179 1.97 18.22 2.81
C VAL A 179 1.93 18.85 4.20
N GLU A 180 1.72 20.16 4.29
CA GLU A 180 1.66 20.91 5.53
C GLU A 180 0.48 20.46 6.41
N ASP A 181 -0.69 20.26 5.81
CA ASP A 181 -1.87 19.77 6.53
C ASP A 181 -1.72 18.31 6.92
N SER A 182 -1.20 17.46 6.03
CA SER A 182 -0.90 16.05 6.34
C SER A 182 0.09 15.93 7.50
N ARG A 183 1.12 16.77 7.50
CA ARG A 183 2.12 16.84 8.58
C ARG A 183 1.48 17.28 9.89
N ARG A 184 0.54 18.23 9.86
CA ARG A 184 -0.16 18.70 11.07
C ARG A 184 -0.95 17.58 11.72
N ASP A 185 -1.65 16.77 10.91
CA ASP A 185 -2.35 15.58 11.41
C ASP A 185 -1.39 14.58 12.05
N PHE A 186 -0.28 14.28 11.38
CA PHE A 186 0.73 13.38 11.92
C PHE A 186 1.36 13.90 13.21
N VAL A 187 1.61 15.22 13.34
CA VAL A 187 2.12 15.82 14.58
C VAL A 187 1.16 15.59 15.73
N MET A 188 -0.14 15.77 15.51
CA MET A 188 -1.17 15.52 16.54
C MET A 188 -1.21 14.05 16.93
N TYR A 189 -1.17 13.14 15.95
CA TYR A 189 -1.13 11.70 16.18
C TYR A 189 0.10 11.27 16.98
N ALA A 190 1.30 11.58 16.46
CA ALA A 190 2.57 11.20 17.08
C ALA A 190 2.69 11.74 18.51
N SER A 191 2.18 12.94 18.78
CA SER A 191 2.12 13.50 20.14
C SER A 191 1.22 12.71 21.08
N GLY A 192 0.07 12.22 20.59
CA GLY A 192 -0.82 11.31 21.33
C GLY A 192 -0.13 10.00 21.72
N GLU A 193 0.72 9.48 20.83
CA GLU A 193 1.53 8.28 21.06
C GLU A 193 2.81 8.53 21.88
N GLY A 194 3.02 9.76 22.36
CA GLY A 194 4.16 10.12 23.22
C GLY A 194 5.45 10.46 22.48
N PHE A 195 5.39 10.77 21.19
CA PHE A 195 6.52 11.26 20.39
C PHE A 195 6.45 12.78 20.20
N SER A 196 7.60 13.43 20.15
CA SER A 196 7.69 14.82 19.69
C SER A 196 8.21 14.87 18.24
N VAL A 197 7.53 15.58 17.35
CA VAL A 197 7.97 15.78 15.97
C VAL A 197 8.84 17.04 15.89
N HIS A 198 10.01 16.94 15.25
CA HIS A 198 10.90 18.08 15.06
C HIS A 198 10.21 19.19 14.27
N PRO A 199 10.19 20.45 14.77
CA PRO A 199 9.29 21.47 14.25
C PRO A 199 9.60 21.88 12.81
N THR A 200 10.88 21.89 12.43
CA THR A 200 11.37 22.44 11.16
C THR A 200 11.98 21.38 10.23
N PHE A 201 12.13 20.12 10.66
CA PHE A 201 12.70 19.10 9.80
C PHE A 201 11.60 18.56 8.89
N LEU A 202 11.70 18.88 7.60
CA LEU A 202 10.78 18.42 6.58
C LEU A 202 11.56 18.22 5.28
N VAL A 203 11.48 17.02 4.72
CA VAL A 203 12.02 16.71 3.39
C VAL A 203 10.87 16.17 2.54
N VAL A 204 10.59 16.81 1.40
CA VAL A 204 9.57 16.34 0.44
C VAL A 204 10.28 15.72 -0.75
N LYS A 205 9.93 14.49 -1.10
CA LYS A 205 10.54 13.76 -2.21
C LYS A 205 9.59 12.69 -2.75
N ASP A 206 9.39 12.65 -4.07
CA ASP A 206 8.67 11.58 -4.78
C ASP A 206 7.27 11.26 -4.21
N GLY A 207 6.50 12.30 -3.85
CA GLY A 207 5.14 12.13 -3.28
C GLY A 207 5.11 11.74 -1.79
N LEU A 208 6.27 11.58 -1.17
CA LEU A 208 6.44 11.38 0.26
C LEU A 208 6.92 12.67 0.93
N TYR A 209 6.68 12.75 2.23
CA TYR A 209 7.39 13.69 3.09
C TYR A 209 8.00 12.96 4.29
N TYR A 210 9.13 13.46 4.74
CA TYR A 210 9.88 12.89 5.84
C TYR A 210 9.96 13.88 6.99
N VAL A 211 9.74 13.37 8.19
CA VAL A 211 9.86 14.12 9.44
C VAL A 211 10.79 13.37 10.39
N LEU A 212 11.40 14.11 11.31
CA LEU A 212 12.18 13.53 12.39
C LEU A 212 11.30 13.51 13.65
N ILE A 213 11.16 12.35 14.27
CA ILE A 213 10.48 12.21 15.56
C ILE A 213 11.48 11.88 16.65
N LYS A 214 11.15 12.24 17.88
CA LYS A 214 11.87 11.85 19.09
C LYS A 214 10.93 11.11 20.03
N GLY A 215 11.37 9.96 20.55
CA GLY A 215 10.62 9.19 21.54
C GLY A 215 11.27 7.83 21.85
N GLU A 216 10.50 6.94 22.46
CA GLU A 216 10.99 5.63 22.90
C GLU A 216 10.82 4.57 21.79
N ARG A 217 11.88 3.81 21.52
CA ARG A 217 11.88 2.79 20.45
C ARG A 217 10.73 1.77 20.57
N TYR A 218 10.39 1.36 21.79
CA TYR A 218 9.36 0.33 22.01
C TYR A 218 7.94 0.80 21.66
N LYS A 219 7.74 2.10 21.37
CA LYS A 219 6.46 2.66 20.92
C LYS A 219 6.36 2.83 19.40
N LEU A 220 7.39 2.42 18.64
CA LEU A 220 7.42 2.62 17.19
C LEU A 220 6.35 1.84 16.44
N ASP A 221 5.81 0.78 17.03
CA ASP A 221 4.72 0.00 16.45
C ASP A 221 3.51 0.90 16.17
N ALA A 222 3.16 1.81 17.10
CA ALA A 222 2.11 2.80 16.89
C ALA A 222 2.41 3.73 15.69
N ILE A 223 3.68 4.09 15.45
CA ILE A 223 4.05 4.89 14.27
C ILE A 223 3.94 4.04 13.00
N GLY A 224 4.27 2.76 13.05
CA GLY A 224 4.07 1.80 11.96
C GLY A 224 2.58 1.60 11.60
N ASP A 225 1.73 1.54 12.62
CA ASP A 225 0.29 1.31 12.47
C ASP A 225 -0.44 2.49 11.82
N TYR A 226 0.09 3.70 11.96
CA TYR A 226 -0.49 4.89 11.33
C TYR A 226 -0.67 4.71 9.82
N CYS A 227 -1.89 4.88 9.33
CA CYS A 227 -2.26 4.48 7.97
C CYS A 227 -1.48 5.19 6.84
N TYR A 228 -0.86 6.33 7.12
CA TYR A 228 -0.05 7.06 6.13
C TYR A 228 1.45 6.80 6.27
N THR A 229 1.89 5.95 7.21
CA THR A 229 3.31 5.63 7.36
C THR A 229 3.81 4.83 6.15
N PHE A 230 4.86 5.37 5.53
CA PHE A 230 5.63 4.68 4.51
C PHE A 230 6.75 3.85 5.13
N THR A 231 7.52 4.46 6.04
CA THR A 231 8.63 3.81 6.73
C THR A 231 9.00 4.55 8.01
N VAL A 232 9.58 3.82 8.97
CA VAL A 232 10.26 4.34 10.15
C VAL A 232 11.67 3.76 10.14
N ARG A 233 12.70 4.61 10.20
CA ARG A 233 14.09 4.16 10.14
C ARG A 233 15.03 5.01 10.98
N VAL A 234 16.24 4.49 11.16
CA VAL A 234 17.33 5.26 11.78
C VAL A 234 17.70 6.47 10.91
N PRO A 235 17.84 7.68 11.48
CA PRO A 235 18.31 8.84 10.73
C PRO A 235 19.73 8.62 10.20
N PRO A 236 20.06 9.10 8.97
CA PRO A 236 21.42 9.00 8.45
C PRO A 236 22.41 9.74 9.36
N LYS A 237 23.59 9.13 9.60
CA LYS A 237 24.58 9.55 10.61
C LYS A 237 25.19 10.97 10.48
N ASN A 238 24.75 11.82 9.53
CA ASN A 238 25.43 13.08 9.18
C ASN A 238 24.50 14.28 8.90
N ARG A 239 23.38 14.44 9.61
CA ARG A 239 22.64 15.72 9.64
C ARG A 239 21.97 15.94 11.01
N ALA A 240 22.78 16.24 12.01
CA ALA A 240 22.36 16.99 13.19
C ALA A 240 22.95 18.40 13.08
#